data_AF-A0A7J7ILA5-F1
#
_entry.id   AF-A0A7J7ILA5-F1
#
_cell.length_a   1.000
_cell.length_b   1.000
_cell.length_c   1.000
_cell.angle_alpha   90.00
_cell.angle_beta   90.00
_cell.angle_gamma   90.00
#
_symmetry.space_group_name_H-M   'P 1'
#
loop_
_entity.id
_entity.type
_entity.pdbx_description
1 polymer ?
#
loop_
_entity_poly.entity_id
_entity_poly.type
_entity_poly.pdbx_seq_one_letter_code
_entity_poly.pdbx_strand_id
1 'polypeptide(L)'
;MSQPSPGRDQWRACCVCCAGCVMACVGSKPSVSSTSPCIPVSMSDVFLRSILQETLPLVEHRCNDLGSYSVTILLAPLLILAPFGKHMTRVRFRRVVTESSVPETIDAFLNCTLPLAQACLGNDSWSALTLSRSLHVQLLRRDVVSSSPARAEGAAPRGAVLFECPVLRNRLDLATLRNALRGGSDFHGRSVIQKLRGVVSTAGIAPTWGLRLIDLSRSCFQQWLSEVYIHAVRVPKAHTPMCGITVWAESADGCVYAASASWAEDLDAFSAELGNLVGFVRLDALFYSRLVTRLRRCIRRAGRTDTNHQNLLIWYMALAPSTEPLQVCLGTHVGPWSRLLVGDLERALGARFHLQQDPSTRLWWLRSRGIDYCNWSRARS
;
A
#
# COMPACT_ATOMS: atom_id res chain seq x y z
N MET A 1 -29.60 -57.87 8.26
CA MET A 1 -28.64 -58.24 7.20
C MET A 1 -28.76 -57.23 6.09
N SER A 2 -27.74 -56.40 5.86
CA SER A 2 -27.71 -55.40 4.78
C SER A 2 -26.28 -54.86 4.59
N GLN A 3 -25.96 -54.48 3.36
CA GLN A 3 -24.69 -53.92 2.86
C GLN A 3 -25.01 -53.10 1.58
N PRO A 4 -24.07 -52.33 0.98
CA PRO A 4 -22.70 -52.02 1.39
C PRO A 4 -22.38 -50.50 1.47
N SER A 5 -21.09 -50.17 1.61
CA SER A 5 -20.48 -48.83 1.64
C SER A 5 -20.34 -48.12 0.28
N PRO A 6 -20.23 -46.77 0.24
CA PRO A 6 -19.59 -46.05 -0.86
C PRO A 6 -18.04 -46.10 -0.75
N GLY A 7 -17.37 -46.27 -1.89
CA GLY A 7 -15.90 -46.32 -1.99
C GLY A 7 -15.23 -44.96 -2.21
N ARG A 8 -13.89 -44.96 -2.25
CA ARG A 8 -13.05 -43.80 -2.57
C ARG A 8 -12.54 -43.84 -4.03
N ASP A 9 -11.81 -42.78 -4.38
CA ASP A 9 -10.78 -42.72 -5.42
C ASP A 9 -11.22 -42.81 -6.90
N GLN A 10 -11.32 -41.64 -7.54
CA GLN A 10 -10.60 -41.38 -8.81
C GLN A 10 -10.61 -39.89 -9.19
N TRP A 11 -9.46 -39.22 -9.04
CA TRP A 11 -9.11 -37.97 -9.72
C TRP A 11 -7.68 -38.08 -10.24
N ARG A 12 -7.50 -38.40 -11.53
CA ARG A 12 -6.22 -38.25 -12.22
C ARG A 12 -6.40 -37.64 -13.61
N ALA A 13 -5.49 -36.72 -13.90
CA ALA A 13 -5.47 -35.85 -15.06
C ALA A 13 -5.51 -36.57 -16.42
N CYS A 14 -6.01 -35.86 -17.42
CA CYS A 14 -5.35 -35.84 -18.72
C CYS A 14 -5.42 -34.41 -19.31
N CYS A 15 -4.26 -33.82 -19.61
CA CYS A 15 -4.13 -32.49 -20.20
C CYS A 15 -3.03 -32.51 -21.26
N VAL A 16 -3.36 -32.96 -22.47
CA VAL A 16 -2.49 -32.84 -23.66
C VAL A 16 -3.37 -32.60 -24.88
N CYS A 17 -3.17 -31.46 -25.55
CA CYS A 17 -3.01 -31.34 -27.02
C CYS A 17 -3.09 -29.86 -27.45
N CYS A 18 -1.95 -29.30 -27.83
CA CYS A 18 -1.89 -28.11 -28.67
C CYS A 18 -1.55 -28.53 -30.11
N ALA A 19 -2.46 -28.27 -31.05
CA ALA A 19 -2.15 -28.12 -32.47
C ALA A 19 -3.31 -27.35 -33.13
N GLY A 20 -3.01 -26.39 -34.00
CA GLY A 20 -4.03 -25.62 -34.71
C GLY A 20 -4.36 -26.23 -36.07
N CYS A 21 -5.52 -25.90 -36.61
CA CYS A 21 -5.79 -26.03 -38.05
C CYS A 21 -6.74 -24.90 -38.49
N VAL A 22 -6.51 -24.36 -39.69
CA VAL A 22 -7.33 -23.31 -40.32
C VAL A 22 -8.01 -23.92 -41.54
N MET A 23 -9.34 -23.84 -41.59
CA MET A 23 -10.14 -23.91 -42.82
C MET A 23 -11.57 -23.44 -42.53
N ALA A 24 -12.38 -23.18 -43.56
CA ALA A 24 -13.65 -22.46 -43.42
C ALA A 24 -14.80 -23.02 -44.29
N CYS A 25 -16.00 -22.49 -44.00
CA CYS A 25 -17.21 -22.44 -44.82
C CYS A 25 -18.18 -23.65 -44.86
N VAL A 26 -19.47 -23.29 -44.98
CA VAL A 26 -20.69 -24.08 -45.25
C VAL A 26 -21.12 -25.11 -44.18
N GLY A 27 -22.35 -25.12 -43.66
CA GLY A 27 -23.41 -24.10 -43.71
C GLY A 27 -24.84 -24.66 -43.63
N SER A 28 -25.57 -24.42 -42.52
CA SER A 28 -27.03 -24.65 -42.42
C SER A 28 -27.69 -23.84 -41.28
N LYS A 29 -28.96 -23.48 -41.47
CA LYS A 29 -29.92 -22.74 -40.60
C LYS A 29 -31.35 -23.21 -40.97
N PRO A 30 -32.45 -22.77 -40.31
CA PRO A 30 -32.59 -21.91 -39.11
C PRO A 30 -32.60 -22.79 -37.83
N SER A 31 -33.17 -22.49 -36.65
CA SER A 31 -33.96 -21.38 -36.04
C SER A 31 -33.52 -21.25 -34.55
N VAL A 32 -34.09 -20.48 -33.59
CA VAL A 32 -35.30 -19.65 -33.40
C VAL A 32 -34.88 -18.28 -32.80
N SER A 33 -35.82 -17.36 -32.57
CA SER A 33 -35.62 -16.03 -31.98
C SER A 33 -35.35 -16.00 -30.46
N SER A 34 -34.43 -15.14 -30.03
CA SER A 34 -34.61 -14.28 -28.86
C SER A 34 -33.93 -12.92 -29.09
N THR A 35 -34.63 -11.82 -28.78
CA THR A 35 -34.14 -10.46 -29.02
C THR A 35 -33.59 -9.84 -27.74
N SER A 36 -32.30 -9.51 -27.73
CA SER A 36 -31.67 -8.66 -26.71
C SER A 36 -31.24 -7.32 -27.36
N PRO A 37 -31.45 -6.17 -26.70
CA PRO A 37 -31.13 -4.88 -27.28
C PRO A 37 -29.62 -4.62 -27.22
N CYS A 38 -28.93 -4.73 -28.37
CA CYS A 38 -27.57 -4.23 -28.50
C CYS A 38 -27.57 -2.70 -28.38
N ILE A 39 -27.16 -2.17 -27.22
CA ILE A 39 -26.86 -0.75 -27.06
C ILE A 39 -25.74 -0.41 -28.08
N PRO A 40 -25.94 0.57 -28.98
CA PRO A 40 -24.90 0.95 -29.93
C PRO A 40 -23.79 1.68 -29.17
N VAL A 41 -22.69 0.97 -28.87
CA VAL A 41 -21.43 1.60 -28.45
C VAL A 41 -21.03 2.56 -29.58
N SER A 42 -20.89 3.84 -29.27
CA SER A 42 -20.76 4.85 -30.31
C SER A 42 -19.43 4.65 -31.04
N MET A 43 -19.39 4.89 -32.36
CA MET A 43 -18.15 4.77 -33.12
C MET A 43 -17.08 5.77 -32.60
N SER A 44 -17.55 6.89 -32.03
CA SER A 44 -16.77 7.84 -31.24
C SER A 44 -16.10 7.25 -29.99
N ASP A 45 -16.70 6.29 -29.26
CA ASP A 45 -16.05 5.65 -28.11
C ASP A 45 -14.83 4.82 -28.52
N VAL A 46 -14.90 4.16 -29.69
CA VAL A 46 -13.79 3.39 -30.24
C VAL A 46 -12.71 4.33 -30.77
N PHE A 47 -13.10 5.39 -31.48
CA PHE A 47 -12.16 6.37 -32.04
C PHE A 47 -11.45 7.21 -30.95
N LEU A 48 -12.15 7.58 -29.89
CA LEU A 48 -11.56 8.22 -28.71
C LEU A 48 -10.59 7.25 -27.98
N ARG A 49 -10.88 5.96 -27.93
CA ARG A 49 -9.94 4.96 -27.36
C ARG A 49 -8.68 4.78 -28.20
N SER A 50 -8.72 4.97 -29.52
CA SER A 50 -7.52 4.94 -30.38
C SER A 50 -6.74 6.26 -30.37
N ILE A 51 -7.41 7.41 -30.27
CA ILE A 51 -6.74 8.72 -30.24
C ILE A 51 -6.19 9.04 -28.85
N LEU A 52 -6.93 8.75 -27.77
CA LEU A 52 -6.44 8.91 -26.38
C LEU A 52 -5.49 7.76 -25.94
N GLN A 53 -4.99 6.96 -26.89
CA GLN A 53 -3.72 6.24 -26.74
C GLN A 53 -2.50 7.12 -27.04
N GLU A 54 -2.68 8.41 -27.38
CA GLU A 54 -1.64 9.44 -27.26
C GLU A 54 -0.91 9.29 -25.92
N THR A 55 0.38 9.00 -26.00
CA THR A 55 1.12 8.40 -24.89
C THR A 55 1.43 9.43 -23.82
N LEU A 56 0.61 9.47 -22.76
CA LEU A 56 0.96 10.12 -21.50
C LEU A 56 2.40 9.75 -21.11
N PRO A 57 3.34 10.72 -21.06
CA PRO A 57 4.76 10.43 -21.07
C PRO A 57 5.17 9.71 -19.78
N LEU A 58 5.77 8.52 -19.94
CA LEU A 58 6.33 7.77 -18.82
C LEU A 58 7.63 8.43 -18.36
N VAL A 59 7.56 9.18 -17.26
CA VAL A 59 8.74 9.84 -16.68
C VAL A 59 9.61 8.78 -16.00
N GLU A 60 10.81 8.54 -16.51
CA GLU A 60 11.77 7.63 -15.88
C GLU A 60 12.68 8.39 -14.90
N HIS A 61 12.46 8.22 -13.60
CA HIS A 61 13.32 8.78 -12.57
C HIS A 61 14.34 7.73 -12.10
N ARG A 62 15.63 8.06 -12.17
CA ARG A 62 16.74 7.19 -11.72
C ARG A 62 17.26 7.71 -10.39
N CYS A 63 16.97 7.00 -9.30
CA CYS A 63 17.56 7.30 -8.01
C CYS A 63 18.96 6.71 -7.95
N ASN A 64 19.99 7.50 -7.66
CA ASN A 64 21.31 6.95 -7.31
C ASN A 64 21.57 7.08 -5.80
N ASP A 65 21.02 8.12 -5.18
CA ASP A 65 21.53 8.70 -3.93
C ASP A 65 20.58 8.53 -2.73
N LEU A 66 19.65 7.57 -2.80
CA LEU A 66 18.69 7.26 -1.72
C LEU A 66 19.34 6.66 -0.46
N GLY A 67 20.59 6.19 -0.54
CA GLY A 67 21.27 5.55 0.59
C GLY A 67 20.47 4.37 1.15
N SER A 68 20.18 4.39 2.45
CA SER A 68 19.36 3.40 3.16
C SER A 68 17.84 3.65 3.11
N TYR A 69 17.39 4.78 2.53
CA TYR A 69 15.98 5.13 2.50
C TYR A 69 15.19 4.33 1.46
N SER A 70 14.06 3.80 1.88
CA SER A 70 13.03 3.19 1.04
C SER A 70 12.45 4.22 0.06
N VAL A 71 12.11 3.78 -1.16
CA VAL A 71 11.43 4.55 -2.22
C VAL A 71 10.18 5.29 -1.74
N THR A 72 9.58 4.85 -0.65
CA THR A 72 8.40 5.45 -0.01
C THR A 72 8.62 6.93 0.37
N ILE A 73 9.88 7.34 0.62
CA ILE A 73 10.25 8.75 0.82
C ILE A 73 9.97 9.64 -0.40
N LEU A 74 9.99 9.09 -1.62
CA LEU A 74 9.65 9.78 -2.87
C LEU A 74 8.18 9.60 -3.25
N LEU A 75 7.57 8.47 -2.88
CA LEU A 75 6.16 8.18 -3.19
C LEU A 75 5.19 8.98 -2.30
N ALA A 76 5.50 9.22 -1.03
CA ALA A 76 4.61 9.96 -0.13
C ALA A 76 4.40 11.44 -0.54
N PRO A 77 5.44 12.21 -0.94
CA PRO A 77 5.23 13.53 -1.55
C PRO A 77 4.45 13.47 -2.87
N LEU A 78 4.64 12.43 -3.68
CA LEU A 78 3.86 12.27 -4.92
C LEU A 78 2.38 11.96 -4.66
N LEU A 79 2.03 11.17 -3.63
CA LEU A 79 0.61 10.99 -3.22
C LEU A 79 -0.07 12.32 -2.88
N ILE A 80 0.69 13.25 -2.30
CA ILE A 80 0.21 14.57 -1.89
C ILE A 80 0.06 15.52 -3.09
N LEU A 81 1.02 15.53 -4.02
CA LEU A 81 1.09 16.53 -5.10
C LEU A 81 0.43 16.08 -6.42
N ALA A 82 0.61 14.81 -6.81
CA ALA A 82 0.16 14.30 -8.11
C ALA A 82 -1.36 14.41 -8.39
N PRO A 83 -2.27 14.26 -7.40
CA PRO A 83 -3.71 14.42 -7.64
C PRO A 83 -4.12 15.82 -8.13
N PHE A 84 -3.28 16.84 -7.86
CA PHE A 84 -3.51 18.25 -8.21
C PHE A 84 -2.67 18.70 -9.43
N GLY A 85 -2.12 17.76 -10.20
CA GLY A 85 -1.46 18.05 -11.46
C GLY A 85 -2.43 18.52 -12.56
N LYS A 86 -1.86 18.87 -13.73
CA LYS A 86 -2.64 19.14 -14.96
C LYS A 86 -3.00 17.84 -15.69
N HIS A 87 -2.02 16.96 -15.86
CA HIS A 87 -2.11 15.67 -16.56
C HIS A 87 -1.83 14.51 -15.59
N MET A 88 -2.28 13.30 -15.94
CA MET A 88 -2.05 12.09 -15.14
C MET A 88 -0.54 11.88 -14.90
N THR A 89 -0.16 11.71 -13.64
CA THR A 89 1.25 11.54 -13.26
C THR A 89 1.65 10.08 -13.40
N ARG A 90 2.60 9.80 -14.31
CA ARG A 90 3.09 8.45 -14.59
C ARG A 90 4.61 8.39 -14.45
N VAL A 91 5.09 7.96 -13.28
CA VAL A 91 6.53 7.94 -12.95
C VAL A 91 7.01 6.51 -12.74
N ARG A 92 8.05 6.10 -13.48
CA ARG A 92 8.79 4.88 -13.21
C ARG A 92 10.08 5.20 -12.48
N PHE A 93 10.12 4.85 -11.22
CA PHE A 93 11.34 4.80 -10.41
C PHE A 93 12.20 3.62 -10.82
N ARG A 94 13.48 3.88 -11.11
CA ARG A 94 14.53 2.89 -11.35
C ARG A 94 15.65 3.11 -10.33
N ARG A 95 16.37 2.02 -10.00
CA ARG A 95 17.47 2.00 -9.03
C ARG A 95 17.05 2.40 -7.61
N VAL A 96 15.95 1.84 -7.13
CA VAL A 96 15.44 2.13 -5.78
C VAL A 96 15.63 1.00 -4.79
N VAL A 97 15.78 1.35 -3.52
CA VAL A 97 15.59 0.45 -2.38
C VAL A 97 14.09 0.33 -2.13
N THR A 98 13.58 -0.88 -1.98
CA THR A 98 12.14 -1.12 -1.74
C THR A 98 11.86 -1.77 -0.39
N GLU A 99 12.85 -2.50 0.12
CA GLU A 99 12.79 -3.32 1.33
C GLU A 99 13.71 -2.69 2.39
N SER A 100 13.25 -1.59 2.99
CA SER A 100 13.88 -0.90 4.12
C SER A 100 12.78 -0.40 5.05
N SER A 101 12.98 -0.48 6.37
CA SER A 101 12.01 0.00 7.36
C SER A 101 11.99 1.52 7.52
N VAL A 102 12.83 2.25 6.79
CA VAL A 102 13.03 3.71 6.93
C VAL A 102 12.68 4.43 5.61
N PRO A 103 11.64 5.29 5.57
CA PRO A 103 10.64 5.55 6.62
C PRO A 103 9.60 4.42 6.76
N GLU A 104 9.34 3.66 5.69
CA GLU A 104 8.51 2.44 5.71
C GLU A 104 8.82 1.54 4.50
N THR A 105 8.56 0.24 4.61
CA THR A 105 8.73 -0.72 3.50
C THR A 105 7.71 -0.48 2.40
N ILE A 106 8.02 -0.86 1.15
CA ILE A 106 7.07 -0.73 0.04
C ILE A 106 5.75 -1.49 0.31
N ASP A 107 5.81 -2.64 0.98
CA ASP A 107 4.62 -3.42 1.32
C ASP A 107 3.78 -2.76 2.42
N ALA A 108 4.38 -1.98 3.32
CA ALA A 108 3.63 -1.18 4.29
C ALA A 108 2.92 0.00 3.58
N PHE A 109 3.65 0.69 2.70
CA PHE A 109 3.10 1.77 1.87
C PHE A 109 1.94 1.30 1.00
N LEU A 110 2.08 0.13 0.32
CA LEU A 110 1.06 -0.41 -0.58
C LEU A 110 -0.24 -0.83 0.13
N ASN A 111 -0.18 -1.25 1.39
CA ASN A 111 -1.34 -1.76 2.13
C ASN A 111 -1.87 -0.79 3.19
N CYS A 112 -1.13 0.26 3.55
CA CYS A 112 -1.52 1.24 4.58
C CYS A 112 -1.62 2.65 4.00
N THR A 113 -0.50 3.21 3.51
CA THR A 113 -0.41 4.60 3.00
C THR A 113 -1.23 4.82 1.72
N LEU A 114 -1.19 3.86 0.80
CA LEU A 114 -1.89 3.92 -0.48
C LEU A 114 -3.42 3.79 -0.34
N PRO A 115 -3.99 2.80 0.40
CA PRO A 115 -5.43 2.75 0.65
C PRO A 115 -5.94 3.94 1.45
N LEU A 116 -5.14 4.48 2.38
CA LEU A 116 -5.48 5.71 3.11
C LEU A 116 -5.58 6.93 2.17
N ALA A 117 -4.65 7.06 1.22
CA ALA A 117 -4.72 8.09 0.18
C ALA A 117 -5.95 7.91 -0.71
N GLN A 118 -6.20 6.69 -1.21
CA GLN A 118 -7.37 6.36 -2.03
C GLN A 118 -8.68 6.69 -1.30
N ALA A 119 -8.79 6.37 -0.01
CA ALA A 119 -9.96 6.69 0.81
C ALA A 119 -10.18 8.21 0.96
N CYS A 120 -9.11 9.01 1.14
CA CYS A 120 -9.21 10.46 1.25
C CYS A 120 -9.52 11.15 -0.09
N LEU A 121 -9.04 10.58 -1.21
CA LEU A 121 -9.17 11.14 -2.56
C LEU A 121 -10.48 10.76 -3.24
N GLY A 122 -11.05 9.59 -2.91
CA GLY A 122 -12.27 9.06 -3.51
C GLY A 122 -12.07 8.37 -4.85
N ASN A 123 -12.98 7.46 -5.20
CA ASN A 123 -12.99 6.82 -6.52
C ASN A 123 -13.81 7.60 -7.56
N ASP A 124 -14.75 8.43 -7.12
CA ASP A 124 -15.67 9.16 -8.00
C ASP A 124 -15.13 10.56 -8.40
N SER A 125 -14.15 11.08 -7.65
CA SER A 125 -13.56 12.42 -7.82
C SER A 125 -12.60 12.55 -9.02
N TRP A 126 -12.24 11.43 -9.65
CA TRP A 126 -11.32 11.38 -10.79
C TRP A 126 -11.94 11.92 -12.08
N SER A 127 -11.12 12.54 -12.94
CA SER A 127 -11.63 13.14 -14.19
C SER A 127 -12.05 12.11 -15.23
N ALA A 128 -13.16 12.35 -15.95
CA ALA A 128 -13.66 11.43 -16.97
C ALA A 128 -12.73 11.26 -18.18
N LEU A 129 -11.81 12.23 -18.40
CA LEU A 129 -10.75 12.16 -19.42
C LEU A 129 -9.64 11.15 -19.05
N THR A 130 -9.52 10.79 -17.77
CA THR A 130 -8.71 9.65 -17.33
C THR A 130 -9.57 8.39 -17.39
N LEU A 131 -9.34 7.53 -18.40
CA LEU A 131 -9.80 6.15 -18.43
C LEU A 131 -9.62 5.50 -17.04
N SER A 132 -10.62 4.74 -16.58
CA SER A 132 -10.90 4.32 -15.19
C SER A 132 -9.79 3.57 -14.43
N ARG A 133 -8.62 4.19 -14.30
CA ARG A 133 -7.49 3.77 -13.47
C ARG A 133 -7.56 4.54 -12.16
N SER A 134 -7.77 3.82 -11.06
CA SER A 134 -7.53 4.35 -9.73
C SER A 134 -6.05 4.70 -9.54
N LEU A 135 -5.77 5.52 -8.53
CA LEU A 135 -4.42 5.73 -8.01
C LEU A 135 -3.77 4.37 -7.69
N HIS A 136 -2.68 4.03 -8.37
CA HIS A 136 -2.09 2.69 -8.38
C HIS A 136 -0.55 2.75 -8.34
N VAL A 137 0.05 1.85 -7.58
CA VAL A 137 1.51 1.74 -7.47
C VAL A 137 1.92 0.28 -7.65
N GLN A 138 2.70 0.01 -8.69
CA GLN A 138 3.15 -1.34 -9.06
C GLN A 138 4.61 -1.55 -8.70
N LEU A 139 4.86 -2.55 -7.87
CA LEU A 139 6.21 -3.01 -7.52
C LEU A 139 6.76 -3.90 -8.65
N LEU A 140 7.59 -3.34 -9.51
CA LEU A 140 8.16 -4.03 -10.69
C LEU A 140 9.36 -4.91 -10.33
N ARG A 141 10.18 -4.47 -9.36
CA ARG A 141 11.32 -5.23 -8.84
C ARG A 141 11.64 -4.80 -7.42
N ARG A 142 11.78 -5.78 -6.51
CA ARG A 142 12.27 -5.58 -5.15
C ARG A 142 13.80 -5.56 -5.12
N ASP A 143 14.39 -4.74 -4.25
CA ASP A 143 15.82 -4.78 -3.92
C ASP A 143 16.15 -4.14 -2.56
N VAL A 144 17.34 -4.47 -2.03
CA VAL A 144 17.90 -4.04 -0.74
C VAL A 144 19.32 -3.49 -0.97
N VAL A 145 19.72 -2.50 -0.16
CA VAL A 145 21.10 -1.95 -0.15
C VAL A 145 22.13 -3.06 0.13
N SER A 146 23.22 -3.09 -0.64
CA SER A 146 24.35 -3.94 -0.31
C SER A 146 25.28 -3.20 0.67
N SER A 147 25.19 -3.52 1.96
CA SER A 147 26.10 -2.99 3.00
C SER A 147 27.41 -3.78 3.12
N SER A 148 27.67 -4.77 2.25
CA SER A 148 28.96 -5.44 2.20
C SER A 148 30.01 -4.51 1.57
N PRO A 149 31.08 -4.10 2.29
CA PRO A 149 32.02 -3.08 1.79
C PRO A 149 32.70 -3.51 0.48
N ALA A 150 33.05 -4.79 0.34
CA ALA A 150 33.61 -5.37 -0.89
C ALA A 150 32.64 -5.43 -2.10
N ARG A 151 31.41 -4.91 -1.94
CA ARG A 151 30.42 -4.70 -3.01
C ARG A 151 29.78 -3.31 -2.99
N ALA A 152 30.11 -2.44 -2.03
CA ALA A 152 29.53 -1.11 -1.92
C ALA A 152 29.99 -0.19 -3.07
N GLU A 153 31.22 -0.38 -3.56
CA GLU A 153 31.79 0.34 -4.70
C GLU A 153 31.11 -0.08 -6.03
N GLY A 154 30.04 0.63 -6.37
CA GLY A 154 29.39 0.57 -7.69
C GLY A 154 28.12 -0.30 -7.80
N ALA A 155 27.78 -1.11 -6.80
CA ALA A 155 26.57 -1.94 -6.82
C ALA A 155 25.28 -1.16 -6.45
N ALA A 156 24.96 -0.12 -7.24
CA ALA A 156 23.71 0.63 -7.09
C ALA A 156 22.48 -0.32 -7.09
N PRO A 157 21.48 -0.07 -6.22
CA PRO A 157 20.29 -0.91 -6.12
C PRO A 157 19.56 -1.00 -7.48
N ARG A 158 18.84 -2.10 -7.69
CA ARG A 158 18.17 -2.43 -8.97
C ARG A 158 16.66 -2.52 -8.86
N GLY A 159 16.08 -2.15 -7.71
CA GLY A 159 14.65 -2.11 -7.51
C GLY A 159 13.98 -1.10 -8.46
N ALA A 160 12.69 -1.32 -8.72
CA ALA A 160 11.90 -0.50 -9.61
C ALA A 160 10.42 -0.50 -9.20
N VAL A 161 9.81 0.68 -9.25
CA VAL A 161 8.40 0.92 -8.90
C VAL A 161 7.78 1.82 -9.96
N LEU A 162 6.55 1.53 -10.37
CA LEU A 162 5.74 2.36 -11.26
C LEU A 162 4.62 3.01 -10.44
N PHE A 163 4.56 4.33 -10.45
CA PHE A 163 3.54 5.15 -9.82
C PHE A 163 2.61 5.70 -10.91
N GLU A 164 1.32 5.40 -10.83
CA GLU A 164 0.27 5.91 -11.70
C GLU A 164 -0.78 6.65 -10.87
N CYS A 165 -0.84 7.98 -10.98
CA CYS A 165 -1.81 8.80 -10.26
C CYS A 165 -2.69 9.60 -11.25
N PRO A 166 -4.01 9.33 -11.33
CA PRO A 166 -4.95 10.18 -12.03
C PRO A 166 -5.07 11.57 -11.38
N VAL A 167 -5.76 12.50 -12.06
CA VAL A 167 -5.93 13.88 -11.60
C VAL A 167 -7.37 14.13 -11.16
N LEU A 168 -7.52 14.81 -10.01
CA LEU A 168 -8.78 15.28 -9.47
C LEU A 168 -9.38 16.37 -10.37
N ARG A 169 -10.71 16.39 -10.50
CA ARG A 169 -11.41 17.37 -11.37
C ARG A 169 -11.13 18.82 -10.96
N ASN A 170 -11.56 19.20 -9.75
CA ASN A 170 -11.43 20.56 -9.23
C ASN A 170 -11.01 20.58 -7.75
N ARG A 171 -11.80 19.99 -6.83
CA ARG A 171 -11.53 19.99 -5.38
C ARG A 171 -11.71 18.60 -4.78
N LEU A 172 -11.20 18.41 -3.56
CA LEU A 172 -11.51 17.23 -2.75
C LEU A 172 -13.00 17.22 -2.39
N ASP A 173 -13.63 16.04 -2.39
CA ASP A 173 -14.99 15.89 -1.90
C ASP A 173 -15.03 15.79 -0.37
N LEU A 174 -15.87 16.64 0.24
CA LEU A 174 -16.05 16.69 1.69
C LEU A 174 -16.74 15.43 2.22
N ALA A 175 -17.67 14.82 1.48
CA ALA A 175 -18.36 13.61 1.94
C ALA A 175 -17.41 12.41 1.99
N THR A 176 -16.61 12.22 0.94
CA THR A 176 -15.51 11.26 0.83
C THR A 176 -14.51 11.42 1.97
N LEU A 177 -13.93 12.62 2.15
CA LEU A 177 -13.00 12.91 3.24
C LEU A 177 -13.63 12.61 4.61
N ARG A 178 -14.87 13.04 4.82
CA ARG A 178 -15.59 12.82 6.09
C ARG A 178 -15.82 11.33 6.36
N ASN A 179 -16.12 10.53 5.34
CA ASN A 179 -16.26 9.07 5.47
C ASN A 179 -14.89 8.41 5.75
N ALA A 180 -13.82 8.85 5.08
CA ALA A 180 -12.46 8.37 5.33
C ALA A 180 -11.99 8.66 6.77
N LEU A 181 -12.36 9.81 7.34
CA LEU A 181 -11.97 10.23 8.69
C LEU A 181 -12.87 9.66 9.81
N ARG A 182 -14.16 9.40 9.54
CA ARG A 182 -15.16 8.94 10.53
C ARG A 182 -15.12 7.44 10.88
N GLY A 183 -14.20 6.66 10.32
CA GLY A 183 -14.13 5.23 10.64
C GLY A 183 -13.67 4.97 12.08
N GLY A 184 -14.62 4.56 12.91
CA GLY A 184 -14.48 4.15 14.30
C GLY A 184 -15.86 3.83 14.86
N SER A 185 -16.11 2.57 15.24
CA SER A 185 -17.41 2.12 15.78
C SER A 185 -17.86 2.90 17.01
N ASP A 186 -16.90 3.42 17.75
CA ASP A 186 -17.10 4.01 19.07
C ASP A 186 -16.93 5.53 19.02
N PHE A 187 -17.74 6.25 19.80
CA PHE A 187 -17.56 7.69 20.07
C PHE A 187 -16.17 8.03 20.65
N HIS A 188 -15.45 7.01 21.14
CA HIS A 188 -14.08 7.08 21.64
C HIS A 188 -13.00 6.98 20.54
N GLY A 189 -13.33 6.88 19.26
CA GLY A 189 -12.34 7.00 18.17
C GLY A 189 -11.23 5.93 18.17
N ARG A 190 -11.56 4.72 18.65
CA ARG A 190 -10.78 3.49 18.46
C ARG A 190 -11.64 2.49 17.69
N SER A 191 -10.99 1.54 17.03
CA SER A 191 -11.64 0.58 16.14
C SER A 191 -11.17 -0.85 16.44
N VAL A 192 -12.08 -1.82 16.36
CA VAL A 192 -11.76 -3.22 16.68
C VAL A 192 -10.95 -3.85 15.55
N ILE A 193 -9.80 -4.45 15.86
CA ILE A 193 -8.97 -5.17 14.89
C ILE A 193 -9.61 -6.54 14.63
N GLN A 194 -9.86 -6.86 13.36
CA GLN A 194 -10.49 -8.11 12.95
C GLN A 194 -9.50 -9.09 12.33
N LYS A 195 -8.54 -8.59 11.54
CA LYS A 195 -7.70 -9.42 10.67
C LYS A 195 -6.24 -8.99 10.78
N LEU A 196 -5.33 -9.94 10.59
CA LEU A 196 -3.90 -9.63 10.43
C LEU A 196 -3.40 -10.24 9.12
N ARG A 197 -2.72 -9.40 8.34
CA ARG A 197 -2.12 -9.76 7.06
C ARG A 197 -0.61 -9.58 7.11
N GLY A 198 0.10 -10.18 6.16
CA GLY A 198 1.51 -9.88 5.97
C GLY A 198 2.17 -10.51 4.75
N VAL A 199 3.32 -9.94 4.38
CA VAL A 199 4.27 -10.45 3.39
C VAL A 199 5.57 -10.85 4.09
N VAL A 200 6.15 -11.98 3.72
CA VAL A 200 7.53 -12.34 4.02
C VAL A 200 8.35 -12.38 2.74
N SER A 201 9.19 -11.36 2.57
CA SER A 201 10.11 -11.15 1.46
C SER A 201 11.37 -11.99 1.62
N THR A 202 11.75 -12.78 0.63
CA THR A 202 13.01 -13.54 0.63
C THR A 202 13.78 -13.38 -0.69
N ALA A 203 15.08 -13.13 -0.64
CA ALA A 203 15.94 -13.13 -1.83
C ALA A 203 17.38 -13.52 -1.49
N GLY A 204 18.10 -14.09 -2.46
CA GLY A 204 19.50 -14.54 -2.27
C GLY A 204 19.70 -15.65 -1.22
N ILE A 205 18.63 -16.11 -0.56
CA ILE A 205 18.63 -17.10 0.53
C ILE A 205 17.66 -18.24 0.25
N ALA A 206 17.74 -19.31 1.06
CA ALA A 206 16.79 -20.42 1.00
C ALA A 206 15.38 -19.98 1.43
N PRO A 207 14.31 -20.42 0.73
CA PRO A 207 12.93 -20.02 1.06
C PRO A 207 12.43 -20.58 2.40
N THR A 208 13.12 -21.56 2.98
CA THR A 208 12.87 -22.11 4.32
C THR A 208 12.91 -21.04 5.42
N TRP A 209 13.73 -19.99 5.26
CA TRP A 209 13.73 -18.83 6.14
C TRP A 209 12.39 -18.09 6.16
N GLY A 210 11.77 -17.91 4.99
CA GLY A 210 10.47 -17.26 4.87
C GLY A 210 9.36 -18.08 5.54
N LEU A 211 9.41 -19.40 5.39
CA LEU A 211 8.47 -20.32 6.04
C LEU A 211 8.60 -20.27 7.58
N ARG A 212 9.83 -20.36 8.12
CA ARG A 212 10.06 -20.23 9.58
C ARG A 212 9.49 -18.93 10.17
N LEU A 213 9.70 -17.79 9.51
CA LEU A 213 9.12 -16.52 9.96
C LEU A 213 7.60 -16.50 9.89
N ILE A 214 6.99 -17.17 8.91
CA ILE A 214 5.53 -17.33 8.82
C ILE A 214 4.99 -18.18 9.98
N ASP A 215 5.64 -19.29 10.32
CA ASP A 215 5.17 -20.21 11.36
C ASP A 215 5.34 -19.61 12.77
N LEU A 216 6.47 -18.94 13.03
CA LEU A 216 6.67 -18.14 14.25
C LEU A 216 5.64 -17.00 14.38
N SER A 217 5.34 -16.32 13.27
CA SER A 217 4.36 -15.23 13.29
C SER A 217 2.93 -15.73 13.51
N ARG A 218 2.54 -16.83 12.85
CA ARG A 218 1.22 -17.44 13.02
C ARG A 218 1.01 -17.92 14.45
N SER A 219 1.93 -18.73 14.98
CA SER A 219 1.78 -19.37 16.30
C SER A 219 1.60 -18.40 17.48
N CYS A 220 2.03 -17.14 17.34
CA CYS A 220 1.83 -16.11 18.36
C CYS A 220 0.74 -15.07 17.98
N PHE A 221 0.57 -14.66 16.72
CA PHE A 221 -0.57 -13.79 16.35
C PHE A 221 -1.93 -14.51 16.46
N GLN A 222 -1.97 -15.83 16.25
CA GLN A 222 -3.18 -16.66 16.43
C GLN A 222 -3.68 -16.71 17.89
N GLN A 223 -2.87 -16.25 18.85
CA GLN A 223 -3.27 -16.09 20.25
C GLN A 223 -4.14 -14.84 20.49
N TRP A 224 -4.17 -13.88 19.56
CA TRP A 224 -4.93 -12.63 19.69
C TRP A 224 -5.98 -12.44 18.60
N LEU A 225 -5.80 -13.04 17.41
CA LEU A 225 -6.68 -12.93 16.25
C LEU A 225 -6.83 -14.28 15.57
N SER A 226 -8.05 -14.69 15.22
CA SER A 226 -8.28 -15.93 14.46
C SER A 226 -7.86 -15.79 12.98
N GLU A 227 -8.11 -14.63 12.36
CA GLU A 227 -7.88 -14.42 10.93
C GLU A 227 -6.48 -13.86 10.61
N VAL A 228 -5.46 -14.71 10.80
CA VAL A 228 -4.05 -14.42 10.49
C VAL A 228 -3.65 -15.02 9.15
N TYR A 229 -3.37 -14.20 8.13
CA TYR A 229 -2.90 -14.63 6.81
C TYR A 229 -1.58 -13.95 6.42
N ILE A 230 -0.49 -14.71 6.44
CA ILE A 230 0.84 -14.25 6.03
C ILE A 230 1.32 -15.13 4.88
N HIS A 231 1.81 -14.50 3.81
CA HIS A 231 2.27 -15.15 2.58
C HIS A 231 3.75 -14.89 2.30
N ALA A 232 4.42 -15.81 1.60
CA ALA A 232 5.83 -15.68 1.22
C ALA A 232 5.97 -15.14 -0.21
N VAL A 233 6.87 -14.18 -0.41
CA VAL A 233 7.28 -13.67 -1.72
C VAL A 233 8.77 -13.94 -1.90
N ARG A 234 9.12 -14.73 -2.92
CA ARG A 234 10.52 -14.98 -3.31
C ARG A 234 10.92 -14.05 -4.46
N VAL A 235 11.91 -13.19 -4.24
CA VAL A 235 12.42 -12.27 -5.26
C VAL A 235 13.46 -12.99 -6.13
N PRO A 236 13.21 -13.18 -7.44
CA PRO A 236 14.17 -13.83 -8.32
C PRO A 236 15.31 -12.88 -8.68
N LYS A 237 16.54 -13.43 -8.78
CA LYS A 237 17.74 -12.72 -9.27
C LYS A 237 18.04 -11.42 -8.50
N ALA A 238 17.91 -11.42 -7.17
CA ALA A 238 18.50 -10.40 -6.30
C ALA A 238 20.03 -10.58 -6.21
N HIS A 239 20.76 -9.48 -6.02
CA HIS A 239 22.22 -9.48 -5.84
C HIS A 239 22.62 -9.52 -4.35
N THR A 240 21.74 -9.02 -3.49
CA THR A 240 21.84 -9.03 -2.03
C THR A 240 21.02 -10.18 -1.44
N PRO A 241 21.55 -10.93 -0.45
CA PRO A 241 20.73 -11.78 0.39
C PRO A 241 19.85 -10.91 1.29
N MET A 242 18.57 -11.24 1.41
CA MET A 242 17.62 -10.52 2.25
C MET A 242 16.52 -11.46 2.76
N CYS A 243 16.09 -11.19 3.99
CA CYS A 243 14.75 -11.54 4.44
C CYS A 243 14.10 -10.27 5.03
N GLY A 244 12.79 -10.17 4.89
CA GLY A 244 12.00 -9.11 5.51
C GLY A 244 10.58 -9.59 5.77
N ILE A 245 9.97 -9.08 6.82
CA ILE A 245 8.57 -9.34 7.16
C ILE A 245 7.87 -7.99 7.37
N THR A 246 6.78 -7.79 6.63
CA THR A 246 5.85 -6.66 6.82
C THR A 246 4.49 -7.24 7.15
N VAL A 247 3.93 -6.85 8.29
CA VAL A 247 2.56 -7.21 8.70
C VAL A 247 1.72 -5.95 8.84
N TRP A 248 0.42 -6.08 8.60
CA TRP A 248 -0.55 -5.04 8.89
C TRP A 248 -1.80 -5.62 9.54
N ALA A 249 -2.35 -4.87 10.49
CA ALA A 249 -3.60 -5.19 11.15
C ALA A 249 -4.73 -4.40 10.49
N GLU A 250 -5.80 -5.09 10.09
CA GLU A 250 -6.99 -4.51 9.47
C GLU A 250 -8.14 -4.47 10.49
N SER A 251 -8.81 -3.33 10.57
CA SER A 251 -9.87 -3.07 11.54
C SER A 251 -11.25 -3.04 10.89
N ALA A 252 -12.29 -3.30 11.68
CA ALA A 252 -13.70 -3.26 11.26
C ALA A 252 -14.06 -1.98 10.49
N ASP A 253 -13.53 -0.84 10.94
CA ASP A 253 -13.76 0.49 10.36
C ASP A 253 -12.85 0.81 9.16
N GLY A 254 -12.08 -0.15 8.67
CA GLY A 254 -11.09 0.05 7.60
C GLY A 254 -9.83 0.82 8.03
N CYS A 255 -9.56 0.97 9.33
CA CYS A 255 -8.23 1.38 9.79
C CYS A 255 -7.21 0.28 9.42
N VAL A 256 -6.02 0.69 8.97
CA VAL A 256 -4.88 -0.20 8.79
C VAL A 256 -3.72 0.30 9.66
N TYR A 257 -2.98 -0.63 10.28
CA TYR A 257 -1.80 -0.33 11.09
C TYR A 257 -0.66 -1.25 10.68
N ALA A 258 0.44 -0.69 10.15
CA ALA A 258 1.56 -1.45 9.63
C ALA A 258 2.72 -1.60 10.64
N ALA A 259 3.50 -2.66 10.47
CA ALA A 259 4.82 -2.82 11.08
C ALA A 259 5.70 -3.71 10.21
N SER A 260 6.98 -3.35 10.08
CA SER A 260 7.97 -4.16 9.36
C SER A 260 9.24 -4.39 10.16
N ALA A 261 9.97 -5.44 9.80
CA ALA A 261 11.32 -5.75 10.26
C ALA A 261 12.08 -6.46 9.13
N SER A 262 13.33 -6.07 8.90
CA SER A 262 14.13 -6.48 7.74
C SER A 262 15.59 -6.74 8.12
N TRP A 263 16.22 -7.73 7.49
CA TRP A 263 17.62 -8.10 7.76
C TRP A 263 18.62 -6.99 7.44
N ALA A 264 18.24 -6.02 6.59
CA ALA A 264 19.03 -4.84 6.28
C ALA A 264 19.29 -3.94 7.50
N GLU A 265 18.44 -4.00 8.53
CA GLU A 265 18.56 -3.20 9.77
C GLU A 265 19.62 -3.75 10.74
N ASP A 266 20.05 -5.00 10.56
CA ASP A 266 20.89 -5.75 11.50
C ASP A 266 22.04 -6.50 10.80
N LEU A 267 22.44 -6.08 9.60
CA LEU A 267 23.30 -6.90 8.75
C LEU A 267 24.71 -7.12 9.31
N ASP A 268 25.21 -6.20 10.16
CA ASP A 268 26.46 -6.35 10.88
C ASP A 268 26.39 -7.52 11.88
N ALA A 269 25.32 -7.57 12.68
CA ALA A 269 25.04 -8.67 13.60
C ALA A 269 24.80 -9.99 12.86
N PHE A 270 24.08 -9.94 11.73
CA PHE A 270 23.88 -11.11 10.86
C PHE A 270 25.20 -11.64 10.31
N SER A 271 26.14 -10.77 9.91
CA SER A 271 27.45 -11.18 9.38
C SER A 271 28.32 -11.85 10.44
N ALA A 272 28.27 -11.37 11.69
CA ALA A 272 28.98 -11.96 12.82
C ALA A 272 28.36 -13.29 13.28
N GLU A 273 27.04 -13.41 13.31
CA GLU A 273 26.35 -14.66 13.69
C GLU A 273 26.39 -15.73 12.59
N LEU A 274 26.58 -15.39 11.31
CA LEU A 274 26.61 -16.37 10.21
C LEU A 274 27.72 -17.42 10.36
N GLY A 275 28.83 -17.07 11.01
CA GLY A 275 29.93 -18.00 11.31
C GLY A 275 29.58 -19.04 12.38
N ASN A 276 28.52 -18.83 13.15
CA ASN A 276 28.09 -19.70 14.25
C ASN A 276 26.67 -20.23 14.00
N LEU A 277 26.55 -21.52 13.69
CA LEU A 277 25.26 -22.21 13.44
C LEU A 277 24.19 -22.01 14.55
N VAL A 278 24.58 -21.58 15.75
CA VAL A 278 23.72 -21.27 16.89
C VAL A 278 22.99 -19.92 16.76
N GLY A 279 23.57 -18.90 16.12
CA GLY A 279 22.95 -17.57 15.97
C GLY A 279 21.69 -17.57 15.08
N PHE A 280 21.57 -18.58 14.23
CA PHE A 280 20.44 -18.80 13.31
C PHE A 280 19.09 -18.99 14.02
N VAL A 281 19.08 -19.28 15.34
CA VAL A 281 17.89 -19.45 16.20
C VAL A 281 17.69 -18.25 17.15
N ARG A 282 18.57 -17.24 17.08
CA ARG A 282 18.40 -15.94 17.75
C ARG A 282 17.83 -14.89 16.81
N LEU A 283 18.31 -14.87 15.57
CA LEU A 283 17.90 -13.88 14.57
C LEU A 283 16.39 -13.86 14.33
N ASP A 284 15.75 -15.01 14.12
CA ASP A 284 14.30 -15.09 13.90
C ASP A 284 13.49 -14.63 15.13
N ALA A 285 13.89 -15.01 16.34
CA ALA A 285 13.33 -14.50 17.59
C ALA A 285 13.54 -12.97 17.78
N LEU A 286 14.68 -12.43 17.34
CA LEU A 286 14.97 -10.99 17.38
C LEU A 286 14.13 -10.20 16.36
N PHE A 287 14.03 -10.66 15.11
CA PHE A 287 13.14 -10.04 14.12
C PHE A 287 11.68 -10.11 14.56
N TYR A 288 11.24 -11.25 15.11
CA TYR A 288 9.87 -11.42 15.58
C TYR A 288 9.54 -10.54 16.79
N SER A 289 10.39 -10.50 17.82
CA SER A 289 10.19 -9.65 19.01
C SER A 289 10.20 -8.16 18.67
N ARG A 290 11.04 -7.72 17.72
CA ARG A 290 10.99 -6.36 17.16
C ARG A 290 9.68 -6.09 16.41
N LEU A 291 9.26 -6.98 15.51
CA LEU A 291 8.03 -6.84 14.73
C LEU A 291 6.79 -6.73 15.63
N VAL A 292 6.65 -7.64 16.61
CA VAL A 292 5.58 -7.64 17.61
C VAL A 292 5.59 -6.36 18.43
N THR A 293 6.77 -5.91 18.87
CA THR A 293 6.90 -4.69 19.69
C THR A 293 6.57 -3.43 18.88
N ARG A 294 6.96 -3.38 17.59
CA ARG A 294 6.55 -2.33 16.65
C ARG A 294 5.03 -2.34 16.46
N LEU A 295 4.43 -3.47 16.04
CA LEU A 295 2.99 -3.57 15.79
C LEU A 295 2.14 -3.26 17.02
N ARG A 296 2.46 -3.85 18.19
CA ARG A 296 1.78 -3.54 19.46
C ARG A 296 1.93 -2.07 19.85
N ARG A 297 3.05 -1.42 19.52
CA ARG A 297 3.26 0.02 19.78
C ARG A 297 2.45 0.89 18.82
N CYS A 298 2.35 0.53 17.54
CA CYS A 298 1.47 1.20 16.57
C CYS A 298 0.01 1.13 17.05
N ILE A 299 -0.52 -0.08 17.27
CA ILE A 299 -1.92 -0.32 17.68
C ILE A 299 -2.29 0.43 18.98
N ARG A 300 -1.42 0.39 20.02
CA ARG A 300 -1.69 1.10 21.29
C ARG A 300 -1.63 2.63 21.19
N ARG A 301 -0.94 3.16 20.17
CA ARG A 301 -0.74 4.61 19.98
C ARG A 301 -1.71 5.22 18.97
N ALA A 302 -2.18 4.41 18.02
CA ALA A 302 -3.04 4.82 16.93
C ALA A 302 -4.40 5.34 17.37
N GLY A 303 -5.00 6.13 16.49
CA GLY A 303 -6.44 6.40 16.44
C GLY A 303 -6.96 5.87 15.12
N ARG A 304 -7.43 6.77 14.23
CA ARG A 304 -7.80 6.43 12.85
C ARG A 304 -6.61 5.88 12.03
N THR A 305 -5.39 6.32 12.34
CA THR A 305 -4.13 5.89 11.69
C THR A 305 -3.04 5.68 12.73
N ASP A 306 -1.93 5.05 12.32
CA ASP A 306 -0.71 5.03 13.12
C ASP A 306 0.03 6.38 13.13
N THR A 307 1.12 6.46 13.89
CA THR A 307 1.91 7.70 14.08
C THR A 307 2.73 8.15 12.87
N ASN A 308 2.85 7.32 11.83
CA ASN A 308 3.58 7.63 10.61
C ASN A 308 2.62 8.21 9.55
N HIS A 309 1.43 7.61 9.41
CA HIS A 309 0.44 8.06 8.42
C HIS A 309 -0.45 9.23 8.89
N GLN A 310 -0.37 9.62 10.18
CA GLN A 310 -0.95 10.86 10.72
C GLN A 310 -0.71 12.08 9.80
N ASN A 311 0.50 12.21 9.25
CA ASN A 311 0.90 13.33 8.39
C ASN A 311 0.06 13.45 7.11
N LEU A 312 -0.32 12.31 6.50
CA LEU A 312 -1.10 12.27 5.26
C LEU A 312 -2.54 12.74 5.48
N LEU A 313 -3.15 12.34 6.60
CA LEU A 313 -4.48 12.85 7.00
C LEU A 313 -4.46 14.35 7.29
N ILE A 314 -3.45 14.83 8.03
CA ILE A 314 -3.28 16.26 8.34
C ILE A 314 -3.20 17.09 7.05
N TRP A 315 -2.49 16.60 6.03
CA TRP A 315 -2.39 17.26 4.74
C TRP A 315 -3.74 17.35 4.01
N TYR A 316 -4.46 16.23 3.86
CA TYR A 316 -5.77 16.25 3.18
C TYR A 316 -6.83 17.05 3.98
N MET A 317 -6.73 17.11 5.30
CA MET A 317 -7.58 17.99 6.13
C MET A 317 -7.28 19.47 5.93
N ALA A 318 -6.02 19.87 5.67
CA ALA A 318 -5.70 21.25 5.29
C ALA A 318 -6.28 21.64 3.93
N LEU A 319 -6.22 20.74 2.95
CA LEU A 319 -6.73 21.00 1.58
C LEU A 319 -8.25 20.88 1.45
N ALA A 320 -8.96 20.42 2.48
CA ALA A 320 -10.39 20.17 2.44
C ALA A 320 -11.25 21.43 2.20
N PRO A 321 -12.50 21.28 1.69
CA PRO A 321 -13.48 22.37 1.63
C PRO A 321 -13.71 23.07 2.97
N SER A 322 -13.78 24.40 2.96
CA SER A 322 -13.87 25.23 4.18
C SER A 322 -15.29 25.28 4.79
N THR A 323 -16.26 24.55 4.23
CA THR A 323 -17.69 24.60 4.57
C THR A 323 -18.02 24.06 5.95
N GLU A 324 -17.49 22.89 6.32
CA GLU A 324 -17.70 22.24 7.62
C GLU A 324 -16.34 21.93 8.28
N PRO A 325 -16.22 21.94 9.62
CA PRO A 325 -15.02 21.49 10.30
C PRO A 325 -14.88 19.97 10.24
N LEU A 326 -13.73 19.47 9.81
CA LEU A 326 -13.39 18.05 9.87
C LEU A 326 -12.79 17.71 11.23
N GLN A 327 -13.09 16.52 11.76
CA GLN A 327 -12.54 16.00 13.03
C GLN A 327 -12.01 14.57 12.84
N VAL A 328 -10.87 14.26 13.44
CA VAL A 328 -10.29 12.91 13.47
C VAL A 328 -9.59 12.60 14.80
N CYS A 329 -9.60 11.34 15.21
CA CYS A 329 -8.79 10.83 16.32
C CYS A 329 -7.39 10.46 15.81
N LEU A 330 -6.35 11.14 16.30
CA LEU A 330 -4.95 10.81 16.00
C LEU A 330 -4.41 9.68 16.89
N GLY A 331 -5.09 9.37 18.00
CA GLY A 331 -4.71 8.31 18.95
C GLY A 331 -4.17 8.85 20.28
N THR A 332 -3.48 8.00 21.05
CA THR A 332 -2.90 8.42 22.35
C THR A 332 -1.59 9.21 22.20
N HIS A 333 -1.01 9.25 21.01
CA HIS A 333 0.29 9.91 20.75
C HIS A 333 0.32 10.59 19.37
N VAL A 334 0.40 11.93 19.37
CA VAL A 334 0.68 12.72 18.16
C VAL A 334 2.18 12.75 17.89
N GLY A 335 2.60 12.32 16.70
CA GLY A 335 4.00 12.31 16.27
C GLY A 335 4.65 13.71 16.30
N PRO A 336 5.98 13.82 16.52
CA PRO A 336 6.66 15.12 16.51
C PRO A 336 6.55 15.79 15.13
N TRP A 337 6.80 15.02 14.05
CA TRP A 337 6.62 15.45 12.67
C TRP A 337 5.20 15.93 12.36
N SER A 338 4.20 15.30 12.97
CA SER A 338 2.78 15.66 12.80
C SER A 338 2.44 17.01 13.43
N ARG A 339 3.09 17.37 14.56
CA ARG A 339 2.94 18.70 15.19
C ARG A 339 3.68 19.78 14.42
N LEU A 340 4.89 19.47 13.93
CA LEU A 340 5.63 20.39 13.05
C LEU A 340 4.83 20.66 11.79
N LEU A 341 4.31 19.62 11.12
CA LEU A 341 3.50 19.74 9.92
C LEU A 341 2.23 20.58 10.12
N VAL A 342 1.54 20.46 11.27
CA VAL A 342 0.44 21.37 11.62
C VAL A 342 0.94 22.81 11.64
N GLY A 343 1.98 23.11 12.42
CA GLY A 343 2.54 24.46 12.52
C GLY A 343 3.15 25.01 11.23
N ASP A 344 3.59 24.15 10.30
CA ASP A 344 4.01 24.52 8.95
C ASP A 344 2.80 24.85 8.06
N LEU A 345 1.74 24.04 8.08
CA LEU A 345 0.52 24.25 7.28
C LEU A 345 -0.26 25.50 7.73
N GLU A 346 -0.31 25.81 9.02
CA GLU A 346 -0.92 27.04 9.53
C GLU A 346 -0.16 28.28 9.03
N ARG A 347 1.18 28.25 9.00
CA ARG A 347 2.02 29.35 8.49
C ARG A 347 2.03 29.46 6.97
N ALA A 348 2.06 28.35 6.26
CA ALA A 348 2.26 28.31 4.80
C ALA A 348 0.96 28.38 4.00
N LEU A 349 -0.15 27.82 4.51
CA LEU A 349 -1.44 27.77 3.81
C LEU A 349 -2.56 28.57 4.50
N GLY A 350 -2.37 29.03 5.74
CA GLY A 350 -3.43 29.69 6.51
C GLY A 350 -4.56 28.75 6.94
N ALA A 351 -4.35 27.43 6.86
CA ALA A 351 -5.24 26.43 7.46
C ALA A 351 -5.34 26.67 8.98
N ARG A 352 -6.43 26.21 9.62
CA ARG A 352 -6.60 26.33 11.07
C ARG A 352 -6.83 24.96 11.70
N PHE A 353 -6.00 24.61 12.68
CA PHE A 353 -6.10 23.38 13.43
C PHE A 353 -6.38 23.64 14.91
N HIS A 354 -7.21 22.79 15.49
CA HIS A 354 -7.49 22.77 16.92
C HIS A 354 -7.23 21.35 17.42
N LEU A 355 -6.05 21.16 18.01
CA LEU A 355 -5.60 19.90 18.58
C LEU A 355 -5.95 19.87 20.07
N GLN A 356 -6.91 19.01 20.45
CA GLN A 356 -7.41 18.88 21.82
C GLN A 356 -7.18 17.45 22.32
N GLN A 357 -6.71 17.30 23.55
CA GLN A 357 -6.73 15.99 24.23
C GLN A 357 -8.02 15.85 25.03
N ASP A 358 -8.72 14.72 24.87
CA ASP A 358 -9.84 14.34 25.73
C ASP A 358 -9.28 13.84 27.07
N PRO A 359 -9.65 14.44 28.23
CA PRO A 359 -9.14 14.04 29.53
C PRO A 359 -9.57 12.63 29.95
N SER A 360 -10.70 12.13 29.44
CA SER A 360 -11.25 10.82 29.82
C SER A 360 -10.53 9.66 29.11
N THR A 361 -10.45 9.68 27.79
CA THR A 361 -9.79 8.63 26.99
C THR A 361 -8.28 8.83 26.82
N ARG A 362 -7.77 10.03 27.14
CA ARG A 362 -6.41 10.53 26.84
C ARG A 362 -6.09 10.56 25.33
N LEU A 363 -7.10 10.53 24.47
CA LEU A 363 -6.93 10.56 23.02
C LEU A 363 -6.84 11.99 22.49
N TRP A 364 -6.03 12.16 21.46
CA TRP A 364 -5.83 13.42 20.75
C TRP A 364 -6.80 13.52 19.57
N TRP A 365 -7.68 14.50 19.64
CA TRP A 365 -8.61 14.86 18.58
C TRP A 365 -8.07 16.07 17.83
N LEU A 366 -7.91 15.94 16.53
CA LEU A 366 -7.60 17.05 15.64
C LEU A 366 -8.89 17.51 14.97
N ARG A 367 -9.25 18.77 15.17
CA ARG A 367 -10.22 19.49 14.34
C ARG A 367 -9.48 20.37 13.35
N SER A 368 -9.96 20.46 12.12
CA SER A 368 -9.41 21.34 11.09
C SER A 368 -10.53 22.04 10.33
N ARG A 369 -10.27 23.29 9.95
CA ARG A 369 -11.00 23.95 8.85
C ARG A 369 -10.03 24.09 7.68
N GLY A 370 -10.30 23.35 6.61
CA GLY A 370 -9.48 23.38 5.40
C GLY A 370 -9.65 24.66 4.60
N ILE A 371 -8.77 24.87 3.63
CA ILE A 371 -8.61 26.12 2.86
C ILE A 371 -9.51 26.20 1.60
N ASP A 372 -10.37 25.20 1.37
CA ASP A 372 -11.12 25.00 0.10
C ASP A 372 -10.21 24.95 -1.14
N TYR A 373 -9.17 24.10 -1.07
CA TYR A 373 -8.17 24.03 -2.13
C TYR A 373 -8.78 23.50 -3.44
N CYS A 374 -8.73 24.34 -4.47
CA CYS A 374 -9.07 23.98 -5.83
C CYS A 374 -7.79 23.78 -6.66
N ASN A 375 -7.80 22.79 -7.56
CA ASN A 375 -6.74 22.49 -8.51
C ASN A 375 -6.62 23.62 -9.55
N TRP A 376 -5.75 24.60 -9.29
CA TRP A 376 -5.43 25.70 -10.19
C TRP A 376 -4.95 25.25 -11.58
N SER A 377 -4.44 24.01 -11.70
CA SER A 377 -4.03 23.41 -12.98
C SER A 377 -5.21 23.03 -13.88
N ARG A 378 -6.44 23.04 -13.36
CA ARG A 378 -7.70 22.71 -14.08
C ARG A 378 -8.85 23.70 -13.87
N ALA A 379 -8.81 24.54 -12.84
CA ALA A 379 -9.85 25.54 -12.55
C ALA A 379 -9.99 26.68 -13.61
N ARG A 380 -9.38 26.55 -14.79
CA ARG A 380 -9.43 27.47 -15.93
C ARG A 380 -9.45 26.75 -17.30
N SER A 381 -9.83 25.47 -17.34
CA SER A 381 -9.95 24.66 -18.58
C SER A 381 -11.36 24.10 -18.74
#